data_AF-A0A5Q4GX67-F1
#
_entry.id   AF-A0A5Q4GX67-F1
#
_cell.length_a   1.000
_cell.length_b   1.000
_cell.length_c   1.000
_cell.angle_alpha   90.00
_cell.angle_beta   90.00
_cell.angle_gamma   90.00
#
_symmetry.space_group_name_H-M   'P 1'
#
loop_
_entity.id
_entity.type
_entity.pdbx_description
1 polymer ?
#
loop_
_entity_poly.entity_id
_entity_poly.type
_entity_poly.pdbx_seq_one_letter_code
_entity_poly.pdbx_strand_id
1 'polypeptide(L)'
;MLRPSSPLLSCRFLKLTAEILRLTALTTLTGLTGLIATAALASNVVAADRYFGVQVVDEATGRGVPLVELQTVNHLGWVTDSGGWAAIDEPGLVGQQVFFFVRSHGYEVPKDGFGYAGVRLEVQPGRTAVIKIRRINIAERLYRVTGEGIYRDSLMLDQPTPLAEPLGAGRVAGQDSAFAERYRGKIYWFWGDTSRMSYPLGHFWMAAATSQLPDRGGLAPDQGVDLNYLVDNEGFSRPVARLGVEKGMIWADGFLTLPDETGRQRLLCHYAHMESLSKMVGHGLAVFDDDREEFEVLKVLDMDDRHLFPGQAHVFRHREDGE
;
A
#
# COMPACT_ATOMS: atom_id res chain seq x y z
N MET A 1 60.78 74.26 -14.57
CA MET A 1 60.89 73.02 -13.78
C MET A 1 59.61 72.22 -13.97
N LEU A 2 59.75 71.06 -14.62
CA LEU A 2 58.67 70.22 -15.15
C LEU A 2 57.91 69.51 -14.03
N ARG A 3 56.57 69.57 -14.06
CA ARG A 3 55.66 68.70 -13.30
C ARG A 3 55.27 67.51 -14.20
N PRO A 4 55.34 66.25 -13.74
CA PRO A 4 54.86 65.11 -14.51
C PRO A 4 53.39 64.78 -14.23
N SER A 5 52.74 64.31 -15.30
CA SER A 5 51.35 63.90 -15.47
C SER A 5 51.04 62.49 -14.95
N SER A 6 49.79 62.30 -14.53
CA SER A 6 49.19 61.13 -13.89
C SER A 6 48.98 59.91 -14.81
N PRO A 7 48.92 58.66 -14.26
CA PRO A 7 48.61 57.45 -15.02
C PRO A 7 47.12 57.07 -14.90
N LEU A 8 46.36 57.11 -15.99
CA LEU A 8 44.92 56.75 -15.99
C LEU A 8 44.50 55.70 -17.05
N LEU A 9 45.42 55.02 -17.74
CA LEU A 9 45.06 54.12 -18.84
C LEU A 9 45.14 52.60 -18.58
N SER A 10 45.65 52.13 -17.44
CA SER A 10 45.85 50.67 -17.25
C SER A 10 44.63 49.91 -16.70
N CYS A 11 43.62 50.59 -16.12
CA CYS A 11 42.54 49.91 -15.40
C CYS A 11 41.27 49.61 -16.23
N ARG A 12 41.16 50.13 -17.47
CA ARG A 12 39.96 49.94 -18.32
C ARG A 12 40.03 48.71 -19.23
N PHE A 13 41.23 48.24 -19.59
CA PHE A 13 41.38 47.07 -20.47
C PHE A 13 41.18 45.73 -19.74
N LEU A 14 41.49 45.64 -18.44
CA LEU A 14 41.29 44.40 -17.66
C LEU A 14 39.82 44.14 -17.26
N LYS A 15 38.97 45.18 -17.23
CA LYS A 15 37.54 45.02 -16.92
C LYS A 15 36.72 44.53 -18.13
N LEU A 16 37.11 44.92 -19.35
CA LEU A 16 36.40 44.54 -20.57
C LEU A 16 36.61 43.06 -20.95
N THR A 17 37.78 42.48 -20.65
CA THR A 17 38.07 41.07 -20.92
C THR A 17 37.37 40.11 -19.93
N ALA A 18 37.09 40.56 -18.70
CA ALA A 18 36.37 39.77 -17.70
C ALA A 18 34.85 39.72 -17.93
N GLU A 19 34.24 40.77 -18.51
CA GLU A 19 32.81 40.79 -18.85
C GLU A 19 32.48 39.95 -20.09
N ILE A 20 33.37 39.93 -21.10
CA ILE A 20 33.17 39.11 -22.31
C ILE A 20 33.30 37.61 -22.00
N LEU A 21 34.16 37.21 -21.05
CA LEU A 21 34.26 35.83 -20.58
C LEU A 21 33.06 35.40 -19.70
N ARG A 22 32.44 36.34 -18.97
CA ARG A 22 31.21 36.07 -18.21
C ARG A 22 29.98 35.95 -19.11
N LEU A 23 29.90 36.72 -20.19
CA LEU A 23 28.75 36.67 -21.12
C LEU A 23 28.74 35.40 -22.00
N THR A 24 29.91 34.85 -22.32
CA THR A 24 30.05 33.59 -23.09
C THR A 24 29.87 32.33 -22.21
N ALA A 25 30.21 32.39 -20.92
CA ALA A 25 29.90 31.32 -19.97
C ALA A 25 28.41 31.27 -19.57
N LEU A 26 27.71 32.41 -19.55
CA LEU A 26 26.29 32.46 -19.16
C LEU A 26 25.34 31.96 -20.27
N THR A 27 25.71 32.15 -21.54
CA THR A 27 24.90 31.70 -22.70
C THR A 27 25.05 30.20 -23.01
N THR A 28 26.16 29.57 -22.63
CA THR A 28 26.37 28.12 -22.76
C THR A 28 25.72 27.33 -21.60
N LEU A 29 25.58 27.93 -20.42
CA LEU A 29 24.96 27.27 -19.27
C LEU A 29 23.43 27.26 -19.34
N THR A 30 22.79 28.32 -19.85
CA THR A 30 21.32 28.38 -19.99
C THR A 30 20.78 27.47 -21.10
N GLY A 31 21.57 27.21 -22.14
CA GLY A 31 21.20 26.27 -23.21
C GLY A 31 21.27 24.80 -22.76
N LEU A 32 22.21 24.47 -21.87
CA LEU A 32 22.40 23.10 -21.37
C LEU A 32 21.37 22.75 -20.27
N THR A 33 21.00 23.69 -19.41
CA THR A 33 19.94 23.48 -18.41
C THR A 33 18.55 23.37 -19.03
N GLY A 34 18.27 24.07 -20.14
CA GLY A 34 17.01 23.95 -20.86
C GLY A 34 16.84 22.60 -21.58
N LEU A 35 17.93 22.02 -22.07
CA LEU A 35 17.93 20.73 -22.78
C LEU A 35 17.84 19.53 -21.81
N ILE A 36 18.42 19.65 -20.61
CA ILE A 36 18.32 18.62 -19.57
C ILE A 36 16.93 18.63 -18.90
N ALA A 37 16.31 19.81 -18.73
CA ALA A 37 14.96 19.92 -18.17
C ALA A 37 13.86 19.40 -19.12
N THR A 38 14.07 19.46 -20.43
CA THR A 38 13.12 18.93 -21.43
C THR A 38 13.26 17.41 -21.64
N ALA A 39 14.46 16.84 -21.44
CA ALA A 39 14.66 15.39 -21.50
C ALA A 39 14.07 14.63 -20.29
N ALA A 40 13.96 15.28 -19.12
CA ALA A 40 13.40 14.65 -17.92
C ALA A 40 11.87 14.52 -17.94
N LEU A 41 11.17 15.32 -18.77
CA LEU A 41 9.71 15.26 -18.92
C LEU A 41 9.25 14.24 -19.98
N ALA A 42 10.15 13.80 -20.86
CA ALA A 42 9.82 12.84 -21.92
C ALA A 42 9.90 11.37 -21.49
N SER A 43 10.50 11.08 -20.33
CA SER A 43 10.77 9.70 -19.88
C SER A 43 9.54 8.95 -19.36
N ASN A 44 8.46 9.65 -18.96
CA ASN A 44 7.27 9.00 -18.44
C ASN A 44 6.26 8.58 -19.53
N VAL A 45 6.24 9.29 -20.68
CA VAL A 45 5.31 8.97 -21.78
C VAL A 45 5.68 7.65 -22.47
N VAL A 46 6.99 7.34 -22.55
CA VAL A 46 7.48 6.12 -23.21
C VAL A 46 7.15 4.85 -22.41
N ALA A 47 6.90 4.95 -21.10
CA ALA A 47 6.64 3.80 -20.25
C ALA A 47 5.23 3.21 -20.48
N ALA A 48 4.19 4.04 -20.61
CA ALA A 48 2.82 3.56 -20.80
C ALA A 48 2.61 2.89 -22.18
N ASP A 49 3.22 3.44 -23.24
CA ASP A 49 3.13 2.91 -24.61
C ASP A 49 3.78 1.52 -24.77
N ARG A 50 4.56 1.08 -23.78
CA ARG A 50 5.16 -0.25 -23.73
C ARG A 50 4.15 -1.35 -23.40
N TYR A 51 3.11 -1.03 -22.64
CA TYR A 51 2.18 -2.02 -22.09
C TYR A 51 0.88 -2.07 -22.88
N PHE A 52 0.29 -3.26 -22.99
CA PHE A 52 -1.13 -3.43 -23.26
C PHE A 52 -1.88 -3.46 -21.93
N GLY A 53 -2.78 -2.49 -21.71
CA GLY A 53 -3.54 -2.40 -20.47
C GLY A 53 -4.83 -3.20 -20.52
N VAL A 54 -5.08 -4.05 -19.53
CA VAL A 54 -6.40 -4.68 -19.36
C VAL A 54 -7.01 -4.18 -18.06
N GLN A 55 -8.13 -3.48 -18.15
CA GLN A 55 -8.92 -3.13 -16.98
C GLN A 55 -10.04 -4.13 -16.79
N VAL A 56 -10.14 -4.72 -15.61
CA VAL A 56 -11.28 -5.52 -15.21
C VAL A 56 -12.15 -4.70 -14.27
N VAL A 57 -13.43 -4.58 -14.62
CA VAL A 57 -14.39 -3.75 -13.88
C VAL A 57 -15.64 -4.55 -13.50
N ASP A 58 -16.24 -4.17 -12.38
CA ASP A 58 -17.56 -4.64 -11.99
C ASP A 58 -18.58 -4.15 -13.02
N GLU A 59 -19.37 -5.05 -13.58
CA GLU A 59 -20.37 -4.74 -14.60
C GLU A 59 -21.41 -3.71 -14.13
N ALA A 60 -21.80 -3.76 -12.84
CA ALA A 60 -22.85 -2.92 -12.29
C ALA A 60 -22.36 -1.53 -11.88
N THR A 61 -21.15 -1.42 -11.35
CA THR A 61 -20.64 -0.15 -10.78
C THR A 61 -19.56 0.50 -11.62
N GLY A 62 -18.93 -0.24 -12.53
CA GLY A 62 -17.77 0.22 -13.31
C GLY A 62 -16.49 0.35 -12.49
N ARG A 63 -16.50 -0.02 -11.20
CA ARG A 63 -15.32 0.00 -10.33
C ARG A 63 -14.31 -1.06 -10.78
N GLY A 64 -13.03 -0.70 -10.78
CA GLY A 64 -11.94 -1.66 -10.99
C GLY A 64 -11.96 -2.78 -9.94
N VAL A 65 -11.84 -4.04 -10.38
CA VAL A 65 -11.90 -5.19 -9.47
C VAL A 65 -10.49 -5.69 -9.19
N PRO A 66 -10.00 -5.62 -7.93
CA PRO A 66 -8.68 -6.12 -7.57
C PRO A 66 -8.57 -7.64 -7.63
N LEU A 67 -7.36 -8.18 -7.78
CA LEU A 67 -7.07 -9.61 -7.63
C LEU A 67 -7.89 -10.52 -8.57
N VAL A 68 -8.25 -10.01 -9.74
CA VAL A 68 -8.72 -10.83 -10.87
C VAL A 68 -7.50 -11.39 -11.57
N GLU A 69 -7.49 -12.71 -11.74
CA GLU A 69 -6.45 -13.42 -12.47
C GLU A 69 -6.82 -13.51 -13.95
N LEU A 70 -5.87 -13.12 -14.79
CA LEU A 70 -5.91 -13.27 -16.23
C LEU A 70 -4.84 -14.28 -16.63
N GLN A 71 -5.24 -15.39 -17.25
CA GLN A 71 -4.31 -16.44 -17.65
C GLN A 71 -4.48 -16.80 -19.13
N THR A 72 -3.40 -16.85 -19.91
CA THR A 72 -3.45 -17.32 -21.30
C THR A 72 -3.53 -18.84 -21.38
N VAL A 73 -3.82 -19.36 -22.58
CA VAL A 73 -3.86 -20.81 -22.86
C VAL A 73 -2.53 -21.53 -22.59
N ASN A 74 -1.40 -20.83 -22.63
CA ASN A 74 -0.07 -21.34 -22.29
C ASN A 74 0.38 -20.94 -20.87
N HIS A 75 -0.55 -20.57 -19.99
CA HIS A 75 -0.35 -20.34 -18.56
C HIS A 75 0.45 -19.09 -18.16
N LEU A 76 0.67 -18.13 -19.05
CA LEU A 76 1.15 -16.81 -18.64
C LEU A 76 0.05 -16.13 -17.81
N GLY A 77 0.42 -15.56 -16.67
CA GLY A 77 -0.53 -15.10 -15.66
C GLY A 77 -0.28 -13.65 -15.25
N TRP A 78 -1.37 -12.91 -15.08
CA TRP A 78 -1.40 -11.55 -14.53
C TRP A 78 -2.49 -11.46 -13.47
N VAL A 79 -2.30 -10.57 -12.50
CA VAL A 79 -3.27 -10.32 -11.43
C VAL A 79 -3.52 -8.83 -11.38
N THR A 80 -4.78 -8.43 -11.47
CA THR A 80 -5.15 -7.02 -11.44
C THR A 80 -4.84 -6.37 -10.10
N ASP A 81 -4.35 -5.14 -10.16
CA ASP A 81 -4.11 -4.30 -8.99
C ASP A 81 -5.42 -3.68 -8.43
N SER A 82 -5.33 -2.78 -7.46
CA SER A 82 -6.51 -2.15 -6.84
C SER A 82 -7.32 -1.24 -7.76
N GLY A 83 -6.76 -0.80 -8.89
CA GLY A 83 -7.47 -0.09 -9.94
C GLY A 83 -8.18 -1.03 -10.93
N GLY A 84 -8.07 -2.34 -10.73
CA GLY A 84 -8.53 -3.35 -11.66
C GLY A 84 -7.62 -3.50 -12.88
N TRP A 85 -6.40 -2.98 -12.86
CA TRP A 85 -5.51 -2.97 -14.02
C TRP A 85 -4.51 -4.12 -13.98
N ALA A 86 -4.29 -4.72 -15.15
CA ALA A 86 -3.15 -5.57 -15.44
C ALA A 86 -2.34 -4.95 -16.59
N ALA A 87 -1.04 -4.74 -16.38
CA ALA A 87 -0.12 -4.22 -17.39
C ALA A 87 0.62 -5.37 -18.09
N ILE A 88 0.32 -5.62 -19.36
CA ILE A 88 0.86 -6.75 -20.13
C ILE A 88 1.98 -6.26 -21.05
N ASP A 89 3.20 -6.75 -20.83
CA ASP A 89 4.35 -6.57 -21.72
C ASP A 89 4.93 -7.95 -22.05
N GLU A 90 4.33 -8.60 -23.06
CA GLU A 90 4.73 -9.92 -23.53
C GLU A 90 4.94 -9.89 -25.05
N PRO A 91 6.21 -9.84 -25.51
CA PRO A 91 6.53 -9.77 -26.94
C PRO A 91 5.92 -10.89 -27.78
N GLY A 92 5.77 -12.09 -27.20
CA GLY A 92 5.22 -13.26 -27.90
C GLY A 92 3.72 -13.16 -28.23
N LEU A 93 3.00 -12.18 -27.69
CA LEU A 93 1.56 -12.02 -27.86
C LEU A 93 1.16 -10.82 -28.73
N VAL A 94 2.10 -9.93 -29.04
CA VAL A 94 1.82 -8.66 -29.76
C VAL A 94 1.22 -8.92 -31.15
N GLY A 95 0.17 -8.17 -31.49
CA GLY A 95 -0.53 -8.22 -32.78
C GLY A 95 -1.40 -9.46 -32.97
N GLN A 96 -1.65 -10.24 -31.91
CA GLN A 96 -2.44 -11.47 -31.97
C GLN A 96 -3.74 -11.33 -31.17
N GLN A 97 -4.75 -12.10 -31.60
CA GLN A 97 -5.94 -12.35 -30.80
C GLN A 97 -5.64 -13.44 -29.78
N VAL A 98 -5.61 -13.07 -28.50
CA VAL A 98 -5.21 -13.94 -27.39
C VAL A 98 -6.40 -14.21 -26.49
N PHE A 99 -6.62 -15.48 -26.16
CA PHE A 99 -7.64 -15.87 -25.19
C PHE A 99 -7.08 -15.81 -23.77
N PHE A 100 -7.78 -15.09 -22.89
CA PHE A 100 -7.51 -15.00 -21.46
C PHE A 100 -8.64 -15.66 -20.68
N PHE A 101 -8.29 -16.69 -19.90
CA PHE A 101 -9.12 -17.15 -18.80
C PHE A 101 -9.23 -16.05 -17.75
N VAL A 102 -10.44 -15.83 -17.24
CA VAL A 102 -10.71 -14.82 -16.22
C VAL A 102 -11.21 -15.52 -14.96
N ARG A 103 -10.42 -15.46 -13.88
CA ARG A 103 -10.75 -16.08 -12.60
C ARG A 103 -10.77 -15.05 -11.48
N SER A 104 -11.81 -15.10 -10.66
CA SER A 104 -11.97 -14.17 -9.54
C SER A 104 -12.84 -14.78 -8.44
N HIS A 105 -12.51 -14.49 -7.20
CA HIS A 105 -13.39 -14.80 -6.06
C HIS A 105 -14.52 -13.78 -6.00
N GLY A 106 -15.78 -14.26 -5.96
CA GLY A 106 -16.95 -13.41 -5.80
C GLY A 106 -17.43 -12.70 -7.08
N TYR A 107 -16.82 -13.02 -8.23
CA TYR A 107 -17.22 -12.54 -9.54
C TYR A 107 -17.15 -13.66 -10.58
N GLU A 108 -17.86 -13.48 -11.69
CA GLU A 108 -17.83 -14.41 -12.82
C GLU A 108 -17.86 -13.69 -14.17
N VAL A 109 -17.42 -14.41 -15.20
CA VAL A 109 -17.68 -14.09 -16.60
C VAL A 109 -18.55 -15.18 -17.22
N PRO A 110 -19.38 -14.86 -18.23
CA PRO A 110 -20.12 -15.86 -18.97
C PRO A 110 -19.18 -16.94 -19.53
N LYS A 111 -19.60 -18.19 -19.40
CA LYS A 111 -18.92 -19.32 -20.03
C LYS A 111 -19.37 -19.47 -21.48
N ASP A 112 -18.47 -19.90 -22.34
CA ASP A 112 -18.81 -20.30 -23.70
C ASP A 112 -19.52 -21.67 -23.75
N GLY A 113 -19.86 -22.13 -24.95
CA GLY A 113 -20.52 -23.44 -25.15
C GLY A 113 -19.70 -24.66 -24.74
N PHE A 114 -18.40 -24.50 -24.50
CA PHE A 114 -17.50 -25.54 -24.00
C PHE A 114 -17.22 -25.41 -22.50
N GLY A 115 -17.75 -24.37 -21.84
CA GLY A 115 -17.58 -24.13 -20.42
C GLY A 115 -16.38 -23.24 -20.05
N TYR A 116 -15.69 -22.64 -21.02
CA TYR A 116 -14.56 -21.76 -20.76
C TYR A 116 -15.02 -20.36 -20.33
N ALA A 117 -14.51 -19.92 -19.19
CA ALA A 117 -14.75 -18.58 -18.64
C ALA A 117 -13.59 -17.65 -19.02
N GLY A 118 -13.77 -16.85 -20.07
CA GLY A 118 -12.70 -15.99 -20.57
C GLY A 118 -13.11 -15.10 -21.74
N VAL A 119 -12.15 -14.30 -22.22
CA VAL A 119 -12.34 -13.34 -23.31
C VAL A 119 -11.18 -13.40 -24.30
N ARG A 120 -11.43 -13.01 -25.55
CA ARG A 120 -10.39 -12.80 -26.56
C ARG A 120 -10.08 -11.32 -26.69
N LEU A 121 -8.81 -10.97 -26.57
CA LEU A 121 -8.32 -9.60 -26.69
C LEU A 121 -7.21 -9.52 -27.73
N GLU A 122 -7.21 -8.45 -28.52
CA GLU A 122 -6.11 -8.14 -29.43
C GLU A 122 -5.02 -7.44 -28.63
N VAL A 123 -3.89 -8.12 -28.42
CA VAL A 123 -2.81 -7.60 -27.58
C VAL A 123 -1.97 -6.63 -28.39
N GLN A 124 -2.02 -5.35 -28.01
CA GLN A 124 -1.28 -4.29 -28.69
C GLN A 124 -0.73 -3.28 -27.67
N PRO A 125 0.59 -3.08 -27.57
CA PRO A 125 1.18 -2.03 -26.74
C PRO A 125 0.59 -0.64 -27.03
N GLY A 126 0.41 0.17 -25.98
CA GLY A 126 -0.22 1.49 -26.04
C GLY A 126 -1.74 1.46 -26.23
N ARG A 127 -2.37 0.28 -26.18
CA ARG A 127 -3.83 0.12 -26.20
C ARG A 127 -4.33 -0.42 -24.87
N THR A 128 -5.62 -0.21 -24.63
CA THR A 128 -6.32 -0.73 -23.47
C THR A 128 -7.56 -1.52 -23.87
N ALA A 129 -7.89 -2.56 -23.11
CA ALA A 129 -9.16 -3.27 -23.19
C ALA A 129 -9.86 -3.29 -21.83
N VAL A 130 -11.20 -3.36 -21.86
CA VAL A 130 -12.03 -3.45 -20.65
C VAL A 130 -12.77 -4.77 -20.64
N ILE A 131 -12.64 -5.51 -19.53
CA ILE A 131 -13.41 -6.72 -19.25
C ILE A 131 -14.42 -6.38 -18.15
N LYS A 132 -15.71 -6.52 -18.45
CA LYS A 132 -16.77 -6.40 -17.46
C LYS A 132 -17.07 -7.77 -16.85
N ILE A 133 -17.11 -7.85 -15.52
CA ILE A 133 -17.39 -9.10 -14.80
C ILE A 133 -18.56 -8.91 -13.85
N ARG A 134 -19.37 -9.97 -13.69
CA ARG A 134 -20.58 -9.93 -12.87
C ARG A 134 -20.26 -10.31 -11.44
N ARG A 135 -20.58 -9.43 -10.49
CA ARG A 135 -20.46 -9.73 -9.07
C ARG A 135 -21.52 -10.75 -8.63
N ILE A 136 -21.11 -11.79 -7.92
CA ILE A 136 -22.00 -12.80 -7.33
C ILE A 136 -22.07 -12.71 -5.80
N ASN A 137 -21.10 -12.05 -5.18
CA ASN A 137 -21.15 -11.73 -3.75
C ASN A 137 -22.06 -10.53 -3.49
N ILE A 138 -22.69 -10.50 -2.31
CA ILE A 138 -23.48 -9.35 -1.86
C ILE A 138 -22.57 -8.13 -1.65
N ALA A 139 -21.39 -8.34 -1.07
CA ALA A 139 -20.40 -7.30 -0.81
C ALA A 139 -19.58 -6.98 -2.07
N GLU A 140 -19.40 -5.68 -2.34
CA GLU A 140 -18.45 -5.18 -3.33
C GLU A 140 -17.03 -5.26 -2.78
N ARG A 141 -16.09 -5.71 -3.61
CA ARG A 141 -14.66 -5.73 -3.26
C ARG A 141 -14.00 -4.43 -3.74
N LEU A 142 -13.56 -3.59 -2.81
CA LEU A 142 -13.07 -2.25 -3.10
C LEU A 142 -11.63 -2.22 -3.61
N TYR A 143 -10.66 -2.62 -2.79
CA TYR A 143 -9.22 -2.55 -3.06
C TYR A 143 -8.44 -3.40 -2.04
N ARG A 144 -7.12 -3.54 -2.24
CA ARG A 144 -6.21 -4.04 -1.20
C ARG A 144 -5.80 -2.91 -0.26
N VAL A 145 -5.89 -3.14 1.04
CA VAL A 145 -5.49 -2.16 2.08
C VAL A 145 -3.98 -2.20 2.33
N THR A 146 -3.38 -3.39 2.30
CA THR A 146 -1.96 -3.62 2.62
C THR A 146 -1.26 -4.41 1.51
N GLY A 147 0.05 -4.61 1.66
CA GLY A 147 0.90 -5.32 0.72
C GLY A 147 1.60 -4.39 -0.26
N GLU A 148 2.63 -4.91 -0.93
CA GLU A 148 3.32 -4.16 -1.98
C GLU A 148 2.57 -4.23 -3.32
N GLY A 149 2.81 -3.20 -4.13
CA GLY A 149 2.26 -3.06 -5.48
C GLY A 149 0.75 -2.85 -5.52
N ILE A 150 0.15 -2.17 -4.54
CA ILE A 150 -1.31 -1.95 -4.44
C ILE A 150 -1.89 -1.41 -5.75
N TYR A 151 -1.22 -0.46 -6.38
CA TYR A 151 -1.56 0.14 -7.68
C TYR A 151 -0.40 0.08 -8.69
N ARG A 152 0.42 -0.98 -8.64
CA ARG A 152 1.62 -1.12 -9.48
C ARG A 152 1.29 -0.99 -10.97
N ASP A 153 0.27 -1.69 -11.44
CA ASP A 153 -0.04 -1.81 -12.85
C ASP A 153 -0.76 -0.55 -13.37
N SER A 154 -1.55 0.09 -12.50
CA SER A 154 -2.09 1.43 -12.72
C SER A 154 -0.96 2.42 -13.00
N LEU A 155 0.10 2.44 -12.19
CA LEU A 155 1.24 3.34 -12.41
C LEU A 155 2.02 3.00 -13.70
N MET A 156 2.17 1.72 -14.04
CA MET A 156 2.82 1.31 -15.31
C MET A 156 2.05 1.80 -16.54
N LEU A 157 0.73 1.93 -16.41
CA LEU A 157 -0.19 2.38 -17.45
C LEU A 157 -0.55 3.87 -17.35
N ASP A 158 0.16 4.64 -16.52
CA ASP A 158 -0.09 6.06 -16.24
C ASP A 158 -1.54 6.37 -15.83
N GLN A 159 -2.14 5.46 -15.05
CA GLN A 159 -3.50 5.58 -14.54
C GLN A 159 -3.51 6.28 -13.17
N PRO A 160 -4.56 7.05 -12.85
CA PRO A 160 -4.67 7.74 -11.58
C PRO A 160 -4.78 6.73 -10.42
N THR A 161 -4.16 7.07 -9.30
CA THR A 161 -4.21 6.29 -8.05
C THR A 161 -4.58 7.20 -6.89
N PRO A 162 -5.42 6.75 -5.93
CA PRO A 162 -5.91 7.61 -4.87
C PRO A 162 -4.95 7.75 -3.68
N LEU A 163 -4.00 6.82 -3.52
CA LEU A 163 -3.11 6.76 -2.36
C LEU A 163 -1.90 7.69 -2.52
N ALA A 164 -1.42 8.25 -1.41
CA ALA A 164 -0.14 8.94 -1.34
C ALA A 164 1.05 8.00 -1.61
N GLU A 165 0.96 6.74 -1.15
CA GLU A 165 1.96 5.68 -1.37
C GLU A 165 1.35 4.52 -2.19
N PRO A 166 1.14 4.68 -3.52
CA PRO A 166 0.40 3.73 -4.36
C PRO A 166 1.08 2.36 -4.54
N LEU A 167 2.38 2.26 -4.28
CA LEU A 167 3.13 1.00 -4.34
C LEU A 167 3.11 0.23 -3.00
N GLY A 168 2.43 0.75 -1.97
CA GLY A 168 2.40 0.19 -0.63
C GLY A 168 3.30 0.95 0.34
N ALA A 169 2.95 0.87 1.62
CA ALA A 169 3.64 1.54 2.72
C ALA A 169 4.22 0.51 3.72
N GLY A 170 5.25 0.89 4.46
CA GLY A 170 5.84 0.06 5.53
C GLY A 170 6.55 -1.23 5.07
N ARG A 171 6.80 -1.39 3.75
CA ARG A 171 7.50 -2.55 3.14
C ARG A 171 6.91 -3.91 3.53
N VAL A 172 5.59 -3.95 3.78
CA VAL A 172 4.87 -5.19 4.09
C VAL A 172 4.46 -5.86 2.79
N ALA A 173 4.76 -7.16 2.65
CA ALA A 173 4.37 -7.93 1.47
C ALA A 173 2.93 -8.44 1.58
N GLY A 174 2.48 -8.73 2.80
CA GLY A 174 1.15 -9.22 3.12
C GLY A 174 0.98 -9.30 4.63
N GLN A 175 -0.27 -9.21 5.07
CA GLN A 175 -0.62 -9.26 6.48
C GLN A 175 -1.93 -10.01 6.65
N ASP A 176 -2.08 -10.71 7.78
CA ASP A 176 -3.37 -11.23 8.21
C ASP A 176 -4.00 -10.34 9.29
N SER A 177 -5.26 -10.67 9.62
CA SER A 177 -6.09 -9.91 10.56
C SER A 177 -6.32 -8.47 10.10
N ALA A 178 -7.30 -7.78 10.69
CA ALA A 178 -7.51 -6.37 10.43
C ALA A 178 -8.33 -5.78 11.57
N PHE A 179 -7.70 -4.93 12.37
CA PHE A 179 -8.36 -4.19 13.43
C PHE A 179 -8.18 -2.69 13.19
N ALA A 180 -9.21 -1.91 13.52
CA ALA A 180 -9.20 -0.47 13.31
C ALA A 180 -9.90 0.22 14.48
N GLU A 181 -9.16 0.99 15.26
CA GLU A 181 -9.69 1.69 16.43
C GLU A 181 -9.45 3.19 16.35
N ARG A 182 -10.46 3.97 16.73
CA ARG A 182 -10.33 5.42 16.80
C ARG A 182 -9.63 5.78 18.09
N TYR A 183 -8.44 6.36 17.98
CA TYR A 183 -7.63 6.74 19.13
C TYR A 183 -6.93 8.07 18.88
N ARG A 184 -7.07 9.01 19.82
CA ARG A 184 -6.44 10.35 19.78
C ARG A 184 -6.65 11.11 18.46
N GLY A 185 -7.86 10.98 17.90
CA GLY A 185 -8.26 11.70 16.68
C GLY A 185 -7.71 11.14 15.37
N LYS A 186 -7.14 9.92 15.40
CA LYS A 186 -6.73 9.13 14.23
C LYS A 186 -7.44 7.78 14.23
N ILE A 187 -7.29 7.04 13.14
CA ILE A 187 -7.56 5.59 13.12
C ILE A 187 -6.22 4.89 13.31
N TYR A 188 -6.12 4.04 14.33
CA TYR A 188 -5.03 3.10 14.50
C TYR A 188 -5.44 1.77 13.89
N TRP A 189 -4.58 1.23 13.04
CA TRP A 189 -4.76 -0.03 12.34
C TRP A 189 -3.79 -1.04 12.93
N PHE A 190 -4.26 -2.26 13.14
CA PHE A 190 -3.45 -3.37 13.62
C PHE A 190 -3.65 -4.62 12.77
N TRP A 191 -2.53 -5.32 12.55
CA TRP A 191 -2.49 -6.58 11.81
C TRP A 191 -1.66 -7.60 12.56
N GLY A 192 -1.90 -8.88 12.30
CA GLY A 192 -1.18 -9.98 12.91
C GLY A 192 0.10 -10.30 12.15
N ASP A 193 0.18 -11.54 11.66
CA ASP A 193 1.34 -12.09 10.99
C ASP A 193 1.69 -11.21 9.78
N THR A 194 2.93 -10.75 9.73
CA THR A 194 3.39 -9.78 8.73
C THR A 194 4.54 -10.37 7.93
N SER A 195 4.35 -10.47 6.60
CA SER A 195 5.36 -10.93 5.65
C SER A 195 6.14 -9.77 5.04
N ARG A 196 7.34 -10.05 4.52
CA ARG A 196 8.18 -9.10 3.79
C ARG A 196 8.73 -9.72 2.50
N MET A 197 9.15 -8.90 1.55
CA MET A 197 9.61 -9.42 0.25
C MET A 197 10.93 -10.19 0.33
N SER A 198 11.81 -9.88 1.29
CA SER A 198 13.13 -10.51 1.38
C SER A 198 13.10 -11.94 1.93
N TYR A 199 12.02 -12.34 2.61
CA TYR A 199 11.83 -13.68 3.15
C TYR A 199 10.33 -13.89 3.46
N PRO A 200 9.73 -15.07 3.19
CA PRO A 200 8.29 -15.29 3.34
C PRO A 200 7.74 -15.01 4.76
N LEU A 201 8.62 -14.95 5.77
CA LEU A 201 8.28 -14.54 7.13
C LEU A 201 8.89 -13.17 7.44
N GLY A 202 8.10 -12.27 8.06
CA GLY A 202 8.58 -10.99 8.58
C GLY A 202 8.60 -10.99 10.11
N HIS A 203 7.52 -10.55 10.75
CA HIS A 203 7.37 -10.57 12.21
C HIS A 203 5.96 -10.97 12.64
N PHE A 204 5.82 -11.40 13.90
CA PHE A 204 4.62 -12.05 14.45
C PHE A 204 4.23 -11.47 15.82
N TRP A 205 4.45 -10.17 16.02
CA TRP A 205 4.18 -9.46 17.28
C TRP A 205 3.32 -8.22 17.05
N MET A 206 2.34 -8.36 16.16
CA MET A 206 1.45 -7.32 15.67
C MET A 206 2.16 -6.15 14.96
N ALA A 207 1.63 -5.76 13.81
CA ALA A 207 2.02 -4.54 13.11
C ALA A 207 1.00 -3.43 13.42
N ALA A 208 1.44 -2.17 13.33
CA ALA A 208 0.54 -1.03 13.42
C ALA A 208 0.81 0.05 12.39
N ALA A 209 -0.24 0.78 12.05
CA ALA A 209 -0.18 2.02 11.28
C ALA A 209 -1.26 2.98 11.76
N THR A 210 -1.16 4.24 11.33
CA THR A 210 -2.22 5.23 11.55
C THR A 210 -2.71 5.82 10.24
N SER A 211 -3.98 6.20 10.18
CA SER A 211 -4.52 7.04 9.11
C SER A 211 -5.36 8.17 9.71
N GLN A 212 -5.56 9.24 8.92
CA GLN A 212 -6.51 10.28 9.28
C GLN A 212 -7.95 9.77 9.09
N LEU A 213 -8.89 10.36 9.83
CA LEU A 213 -10.32 10.16 9.54
C LEU A 213 -10.71 10.92 8.26
N PRO A 214 -11.73 10.46 7.50
CA PRO A 214 -12.17 11.13 6.28
C PRO A 214 -12.55 12.60 6.48
N ASP A 215 -13.17 12.94 7.61
CA ASP A 215 -13.55 14.32 7.97
C ASP A 215 -12.37 15.18 8.45
N ARG A 216 -11.16 14.61 8.52
CA ARG A 216 -9.92 15.25 8.96
C ARG A 216 -8.79 15.14 7.95
N GLY A 217 -9.13 15.05 6.67
CA GLY A 217 -8.17 15.00 5.56
C GLY A 217 -7.70 13.59 5.19
N GLY A 218 -8.27 12.54 5.79
CA GLY A 218 -8.13 11.18 5.28
C GLY A 218 -8.97 10.95 4.02
N LEU A 219 -8.65 9.90 3.27
CA LEU A 219 -9.42 9.50 2.10
C LEU A 219 -10.82 9.01 2.47
N ALA A 220 -11.75 9.13 1.52
CA ALA A 220 -13.05 8.49 1.65
C ALA A 220 -12.88 6.95 1.67
N PRO A 221 -13.66 6.21 2.47
CA PRO A 221 -13.48 4.76 2.62
C PRO A 221 -13.59 3.97 1.31
N ASP A 222 -14.30 4.49 0.32
CA ASP A 222 -14.47 3.87 -1.00
C ASP A 222 -13.32 4.16 -1.97
N GLN A 223 -12.38 5.05 -1.61
CA GLN A 223 -11.21 5.41 -2.41
C GLN A 223 -9.92 4.72 -1.93
N GLY A 224 -9.69 4.67 -0.61
CA GLY A 224 -8.44 4.13 -0.08
C GLY A 224 -8.20 4.49 1.38
N VAL A 225 -7.05 4.08 1.89
CA VAL A 225 -6.54 4.46 3.21
C VAL A 225 -5.05 4.77 3.10
N ASP A 226 -4.67 6.00 3.42
CA ASP A 226 -3.25 6.38 3.53
C ASP A 226 -2.69 5.93 4.88
N LEU A 227 -2.03 4.77 4.86
CA LEU A 227 -1.44 4.16 6.05
C LEU A 227 -0.05 4.73 6.35
N ASN A 228 0.11 5.26 7.56
CA ASN A 228 1.40 5.70 8.11
C ASN A 228 1.88 4.62 9.08
N TYR A 229 2.70 3.69 8.59
CA TYR A 229 3.19 2.57 9.38
C TYR A 229 4.17 3.00 10.47
N LEU A 230 4.12 2.29 11.61
CA LEU A 230 5.20 2.30 12.57
C LEU A 230 6.29 1.36 12.07
N VAL A 231 7.45 1.93 11.75
CA VAL A 231 8.54 1.23 11.05
C VAL A 231 9.84 1.21 11.86
N ASP A 232 10.73 0.27 11.50
CA ASP A 232 12.11 0.20 11.94
C ASP A 232 13.02 1.16 11.13
N ASN A 233 14.33 1.11 11.41
CA ASN A 233 15.32 1.96 10.74
C ASN A 233 15.50 1.59 9.25
N GLU A 234 15.07 0.40 8.86
CA GLU A 234 15.06 -0.10 7.48
C GLU A 234 13.76 0.24 6.74
N GLY A 235 12.81 0.90 7.41
CA GLY A 235 11.51 1.29 6.88
C GLY A 235 10.51 0.14 6.77
N PHE A 236 10.80 -1.02 7.35
CA PHE A 236 9.87 -2.14 7.45
C PHE A 236 8.99 -2.00 8.69
N SER A 237 7.74 -2.46 8.63
CA SER A 237 6.87 -2.49 9.81
C SER A 237 7.59 -3.13 11.00
N ARG A 238 7.69 -2.40 12.11
CA ARG A 238 8.24 -2.92 13.35
C ARG A 238 7.15 -3.57 14.21
N PRO A 239 7.49 -4.56 15.04
CA PRO A 239 6.54 -5.12 15.99
C PRO A 239 6.12 -4.07 17.02
N VAL A 240 4.84 -4.07 17.38
CA VAL A 240 4.29 -3.16 18.39
C VAL A 240 3.77 -3.87 19.63
N ALA A 241 3.67 -5.20 19.65
CA ALA A 241 3.17 -5.97 20.78
C ALA A 241 4.15 -7.07 21.17
N ARG A 242 5.45 -6.72 21.31
CA ARG A 242 6.45 -7.71 21.72
C ARG A 242 6.28 -8.17 23.17
N LEU A 243 5.78 -7.29 24.05
CA LEU A 243 5.35 -7.62 25.42
C LEU A 243 6.40 -8.37 26.27
N GLY A 244 7.69 -8.11 26.03
CA GLY A 244 8.79 -8.80 26.72
C GLY A 244 9.02 -10.25 26.29
N VAL A 245 8.36 -10.73 25.23
CA VAL A 245 8.47 -12.09 24.72
C VAL A 245 9.65 -12.22 23.76
N GLU A 246 10.53 -13.18 24.04
CA GLU A 246 11.69 -13.49 23.18
C GLU A 246 11.40 -14.58 22.14
N LYS A 247 10.50 -15.52 22.45
CA LYS A 247 10.18 -16.69 21.61
C LYS A 247 8.67 -16.88 21.46
N GLY A 248 8.27 -17.35 20.29
CA GLY A 248 6.85 -17.50 19.96
C GLY A 248 6.27 -16.24 19.34
N MET A 249 4.96 -16.22 19.19
CA MET A 249 4.19 -15.18 18.49
C MET A 249 3.28 -14.49 19.49
N ILE A 250 2.95 -13.23 19.24
CA ILE A 250 1.88 -12.53 19.95
C ILE A 250 0.78 -12.22 18.97
N TRP A 251 -0.40 -12.75 19.28
CA TRP A 251 -1.64 -12.42 18.58
C TRP A 251 -2.49 -11.57 19.51
N ALA A 252 -2.94 -10.42 19.03
CA ALA A 252 -3.78 -9.52 19.81
C ALA A 252 -5.10 -9.27 19.10
N ASP A 253 -6.16 -9.16 19.89
CA ASP A 253 -7.52 -8.88 19.45
C ASP A 253 -8.24 -8.01 20.49
N GLY A 254 -9.53 -7.74 20.26
CA GLY A 254 -10.33 -6.98 21.22
C GLY A 254 -9.79 -5.57 21.47
N PHE A 255 -9.22 -4.94 20.44
CA PHE A 255 -8.73 -3.57 20.54
C PHE A 255 -9.88 -2.63 20.91
N LEU A 256 -9.65 -1.74 21.86
CA LEU A 256 -10.67 -0.81 22.34
C LEU A 256 -10.04 0.43 22.96
N THR A 257 -10.76 1.55 22.84
CA THR A 257 -10.36 2.83 23.47
C THR A 257 -11.27 3.14 24.65
N LEU A 258 -10.68 3.37 25.82
CA LEU A 258 -11.39 3.76 27.05
C LEU A 258 -10.78 5.01 27.68
N PRO A 259 -11.58 5.89 28.30
CA PRO A 259 -11.03 6.93 29.16
C PRO A 259 -10.49 6.31 30.46
N ASP A 260 -9.36 6.81 30.94
CA ASP A 260 -8.89 6.55 32.31
C ASP A 260 -9.59 7.45 33.34
N GLU A 261 -9.21 7.32 34.62
CA GLU A 261 -9.79 8.11 35.72
C GLU A 261 -9.62 9.63 35.55
N THR A 262 -8.66 10.07 34.72
CA THR A 262 -8.44 11.49 34.40
C THR A 262 -9.18 11.94 33.15
N GLY A 263 -9.89 11.02 32.47
CA GLY A 263 -10.56 11.25 31.20
C GLY A 263 -9.63 11.15 29.98
N ARG A 264 -8.36 10.79 30.15
CA ARG A 264 -7.43 10.58 29.04
C ARG A 264 -7.78 9.27 28.34
N GLN A 265 -7.87 9.30 27.01
CA GLN A 265 -8.04 8.09 26.22
C GLN A 265 -6.83 7.15 26.39
N ARG A 266 -7.11 5.87 26.56
CA ARG A 266 -6.17 4.75 26.56
C ARG A 266 -6.60 3.74 25.53
N LEU A 267 -5.64 3.21 24.77
CA LEU A 267 -5.86 2.13 23.81
C LEU A 267 -5.40 0.82 24.43
N LEU A 268 -6.29 -0.18 24.44
CA LEU A 268 -6.07 -1.48 25.06
C LEU A 268 -6.38 -2.59 24.07
N CYS A 269 -5.85 -3.78 24.35
CA CYS A 269 -6.21 -5.02 23.66
C CYS A 269 -6.07 -6.22 24.59
N HIS A 270 -6.65 -7.34 24.18
CA HIS A 270 -6.26 -8.66 24.68
C HIS A 270 -5.08 -9.17 23.85
N TYR A 271 -4.15 -9.88 24.48
CA TYR A 271 -3.06 -10.58 23.79
C TYR A 271 -3.00 -12.05 24.19
N ALA A 272 -2.60 -12.89 23.25
CA ALA A 272 -2.26 -14.28 23.43
C ALA A 272 -0.80 -14.52 23.01
N HIS A 273 -0.02 -15.13 23.90
CA HIS A 273 1.33 -15.60 23.64
C HIS A 273 1.27 -17.05 23.16
N MET A 274 1.65 -17.24 21.91
CA MET A 274 1.61 -18.53 21.21
C MET A 274 3.01 -19.13 21.11
N GLU A 275 3.19 -20.36 21.58
CA GLU A 275 4.40 -21.15 21.31
C GLU A 275 4.36 -21.72 19.89
N SER A 276 3.17 -22.09 19.43
CA SER A 276 2.89 -22.62 18.09
C SER A 276 1.48 -22.21 17.65
N LEU A 277 1.12 -22.53 16.41
CA LEU A 277 -0.21 -22.23 15.85
C LEU A 277 -1.38 -22.82 16.66
N SER A 278 -1.15 -23.79 17.54
CA SER A 278 -2.20 -24.46 18.33
C SER A 278 -1.99 -24.41 19.84
N LYS A 279 -0.89 -23.81 20.32
CA LYS A 279 -0.55 -23.82 21.74
C LYS A 279 -0.30 -22.41 22.27
N MET A 280 -1.28 -21.91 23.00
CA MET A 280 -1.19 -20.70 23.82
C MET A 280 -0.48 -21.03 25.15
N VAL A 281 0.50 -20.24 25.54
CA VAL A 281 1.30 -20.41 26.76
C VAL A 281 1.15 -19.26 27.76
N GLY A 282 0.46 -18.20 27.36
CA GLY A 282 0.11 -17.08 28.22
C GLY A 282 -0.87 -16.16 27.51
N HIS A 283 -1.60 -15.35 28.26
CA HIS A 283 -2.47 -14.33 27.69
C HIS A 283 -2.74 -13.22 28.72
N GLY A 284 -3.29 -12.10 28.25
CA GLY A 284 -3.56 -10.99 29.15
C GLY A 284 -4.13 -9.77 28.45
N LEU A 285 -4.13 -8.66 29.17
CA LEU A 285 -4.45 -7.34 28.66
C LEU A 285 -3.16 -6.56 28.45
N ALA A 286 -3.11 -5.81 27.36
CA ALA A 286 -2.04 -4.87 27.08
C ALA A 286 -2.60 -3.46 26.88
N VAL A 287 -1.77 -2.46 27.15
CA VAL A 287 -2.09 -1.04 26.96
C VAL A 287 -1.03 -0.40 26.08
N PHE A 288 -1.44 0.46 25.16
CA PHE A 288 -0.54 1.18 24.27
C PHE A 288 0.16 2.30 25.04
N ASP A 289 1.49 2.30 25.03
CA ASP A 289 2.35 3.39 25.45
C ASP A 289 2.48 4.38 24.28
N ASP A 290 1.98 5.60 24.47
CA ASP A 290 1.97 6.62 23.44
C ASP A 290 3.37 7.17 23.10
N ASP A 291 4.29 7.17 24.05
CA ASP A 291 5.62 7.76 23.89
C ASP A 291 6.56 6.76 23.21
N ARG A 292 6.39 5.47 23.49
CA ARG A 292 7.14 4.36 22.88
C ARG A 292 6.49 3.81 21.62
N GLU A 293 5.22 4.15 21.41
CA GLU A 293 4.37 3.64 20.33
C GLU A 293 4.42 2.10 20.24
N GLU A 294 4.20 1.45 21.38
CA GLU A 294 4.13 -0.01 21.51
C GLU A 294 3.23 -0.39 22.70
N PHE A 295 2.73 -1.61 22.70
CA PHE A 295 1.96 -2.18 23.78
C PHE A 295 2.88 -2.70 24.89
N GLU A 296 2.49 -2.42 26.13
CA GLU A 296 3.03 -3.01 27.34
C GLU A 296 1.99 -3.87 28.06
N VAL A 297 2.47 -4.85 28.83
CA VAL A 297 1.58 -5.73 29.60
C VAL A 297 0.88 -4.90 30.68
N LEU A 298 -0.45 -4.83 30.60
CA LEU A 298 -1.28 -4.21 31.64
C LEU A 298 -1.64 -5.23 32.73
N LYS A 299 -2.02 -6.45 32.32
CA LYS A 299 -2.42 -7.51 33.25
C LYS A 299 -2.24 -8.88 32.62
N VAL A 300 -1.52 -9.78 33.30
CA VAL A 300 -1.51 -11.21 32.95
C VAL A 300 -2.77 -11.85 33.51
N LEU A 301 -3.45 -12.66 32.70
CA LEU A 301 -4.65 -13.39 33.09
C LEU A 301 -4.33 -14.86 33.36
N ASP A 302 -5.18 -15.48 34.19
CA ASP A 302 -5.06 -16.91 34.52
C ASP A 302 -5.50 -17.75 33.31
N MET A 303 -4.65 -18.66 32.86
CA MET A 303 -4.92 -19.56 31.74
C MET A 303 -6.11 -20.49 31.99
N ASP A 304 -6.47 -20.71 33.26
CA ASP A 304 -7.65 -21.51 33.64
C ASP A 304 -8.95 -20.67 33.67
N ASP A 305 -8.87 -19.33 33.60
CA ASP A 305 -10.05 -18.45 33.54
C ASP A 305 -10.65 -18.40 32.12
N ARG A 306 -11.61 -19.30 31.89
CA ARG A 306 -12.34 -19.41 30.63
C ARG A 306 -13.49 -18.41 30.47
N HIS A 307 -13.82 -17.65 31.51
CA HIS A 307 -14.99 -16.76 31.50
C HIS A 307 -14.64 -15.41 30.89
N LEU A 308 -13.42 -14.91 31.16
CA LEU A 308 -12.94 -13.64 30.62
C LEU A 308 -12.31 -13.77 29.22
N PHE A 309 -12.08 -15.00 28.75
CA PHE A 309 -11.52 -15.27 27.43
C PHE A 309 -12.12 -16.53 26.80
N PRO A 310 -13.24 -16.43 26.05
CA PRO A 310 -13.87 -17.58 25.40
C PRO A 310 -13.09 -18.12 24.18
N GLY A 311 -11.76 -18.01 24.17
CA GLY A 311 -10.87 -18.67 23.21
C GLY A 311 -10.92 -18.14 21.78
N GLN A 312 -10.63 -16.84 21.58
CA GLN A 312 -10.66 -16.16 20.26
C GLN A 312 -11.96 -16.36 19.46
N ALA A 313 -13.05 -16.74 20.13
CA ALA A 313 -14.35 -16.94 19.50
C ALA A 313 -15.12 -15.62 19.42
N HIS A 314 -15.94 -15.49 18.36
CA HIS A 314 -16.90 -14.41 18.28
C HIS A 314 -18.06 -14.67 19.25
N VAL A 315 -18.28 -13.76 20.18
CA VAL A 315 -19.46 -13.80 21.04
C VAL A 315 -20.68 -13.47 20.20
N PHE A 316 -21.60 -14.41 20.07
CA PHE A 316 -22.92 -14.13 19.50
C PHE A 316 -23.95 -14.11 20.62
N ARG A 317 -24.92 -13.20 20.49
CA ARG A 317 -26.08 -13.21 21.37
C ARG A 317 -26.92 -14.44 21.03
N HIS A 318 -26.89 -15.44 21.91
CA HIS A 318 -27.76 -16.59 21.83
C HIS A 318 -29.01 -16.36 22.69
N ARG A 319 -30.17 -16.75 22.17
CA ARG A 319 -31.40 -16.90 22.94
C ARG A 319 -31.80 -18.36 22.89
N GLU A 320 -31.96 -18.96 24.07
CA GLU A 320 -32.49 -20.32 24.22
C GLU A 320 -33.93 -20.18 24.75
N ASP A 321 -34.89 -20.90 24.18
CA ASP A 321 -36.32 -20.86 24.54
C ASP A 321 -37.05 -19.50 24.45
N GLY A 322 -36.51 -18.54 23.68
CA GLY A 322 -37.20 -17.28 23.36
C GLY A 322 -36.85 -16.08 24.25
N GLU A 323 -35.95 -16.22 25.22
CA GLU A 323 -35.39 -15.12 26.03
C GLU A 323 -33.93 -14.78 25.70
#